data_AF-A0A075ILL6-F1
#
_entry.id   AF-A0A075ILL6-F1
#
_cell.length_a   1.000
_cell.length_b   1.000
_cell.length_c   1.000
_cell.angle_alpha   90.00
_cell.angle_beta   90.00
_cell.angle_gamma   90.00
#
_symmetry.space_group_name_H-M   'P 1'
#
loop_
_entity.id
_entity.type
_entity.pdbx_description
1 polymer ?
#
loop_
_entity_poly.entity_id
_entity_poly.type
_entity_poly.pdbx_seq_one_letter_code
_entity_poly.pdbx_strand_id
1 'polypeptide(L)'
;LYPPLSTIGQMGFASVLSIFSLHFAGISSILGSINFMSSIKKVKFSFLKIIIISLFIWSIFITTFLLILSLPVLASCLTMLLTDKLLGTSFFNSVGGGNPIMFQHLFWFFGHPEVYILILPAFGIISFSVLKISGKNKTFGPVGMIFAIFSIGLVGCLVWAHHMFVVGMDIDSRIYYMSATMIIAVPTGIKVYSWLLTINGFFLVFSSLFFWICGFIFMFTMGGLTGLVLSNMILDVNLH
;
A
#
# COMPACT_ATOMS: atom_id res chain seq x y z
N LEU A 1 -9.14 -13.69 8.26
CA LEU A 1 -10.62 -13.68 8.18
C LEU A 1 -11.15 -14.43 6.94
N TYR A 2 -10.38 -15.34 6.33
CA TYR A 2 -10.82 -16.01 5.10
C TYR A 2 -11.96 -17.01 5.38
N PRO A 3 -13.07 -16.94 4.62
CA PRO A 3 -14.04 -18.03 4.58
C PRO A 3 -13.43 -19.24 3.84
N PRO A 4 -13.83 -20.48 4.16
CA PRO A 4 -14.88 -20.85 5.11
C PRO A 4 -14.41 -20.90 6.58
N LEU A 5 -13.11 -20.77 6.85
CA LEU A 5 -12.57 -20.88 8.21
C LEU A 5 -13.16 -19.81 9.14
N SER A 6 -13.30 -18.57 8.66
CA SER A 6 -13.87 -17.48 9.44
C SER A 6 -15.37 -17.59 9.66
N THR A 7 -16.11 -18.37 8.86
CA THR A 7 -17.56 -18.57 9.01
C THR A 7 -17.86 -19.82 9.82
N ILE A 8 -17.46 -21.00 9.30
CA ILE A 8 -17.77 -22.33 9.84
C ILE A 8 -16.73 -22.77 10.88
N GLY A 9 -15.45 -22.47 10.64
CA GLY A 9 -14.36 -22.93 11.49
C GLY A 9 -14.16 -22.12 12.78
N GLN A 10 -14.72 -20.92 12.86
CA GLN A 10 -14.61 -20.03 14.03
C GLN A 10 -15.99 -19.74 14.62
N MET A 11 -16.33 -20.51 15.66
CA MET A 11 -17.55 -20.34 16.43
C MET A 11 -17.43 -19.21 17.45
N GLY A 12 -18.54 -18.54 17.76
CA GLY A 12 -18.62 -17.47 18.76
C GLY A 12 -18.37 -16.05 18.23
N PHE A 13 -18.37 -15.09 19.16
CA PHE A 13 -18.38 -13.65 18.85
C PHE A 13 -17.01 -13.03 18.53
N ALA A 14 -15.89 -13.75 18.71
CA ALA A 14 -14.56 -13.17 18.53
C ALA A 14 -14.34 -12.62 17.10
N SER A 15 -14.68 -13.40 16.08
CA SER A 15 -14.58 -12.96 14.68
C SER A 15 -15.56 -11.83 14.36
N VAL A 16 -16.76 -11.85 14.93
CA VAL A 16 -17.75 -10.77 14.82
C VAL A 16 -17.21 -9.45 15.40
N LEU A 17 -16.64 -9.48 16.60
CA LEU A 17 -16.03 -8.31 17.23
C LEU A 17 -14.83 -7.79 16.44
N SER A 18 -14.02 -8.69 15.85
CA SER A 18 -12.91 -8.30 14.97
C SER A 18 -13.39 -7.63 13.67
N ILE A 19 -14.54 -8.05 13.14
CA ILE A 19 -15.15 -7.38 11.98
C ILE A 19 -15.61 -5.98 12.37
N PHE A 20 -16.28 -5.81 13.52
CA PHE A 20 -16.68 -4.49 13.99
C PHE A 20 -15.50 -3.57 14.27
N SER A 21 -14.42 -4.07 14.88
CA SER A 21 -13.22 -3.25 15.14
C SER A 21 -12.60 -2.71 13.85
N LEU A 22 -12.53 -3.54 12.80
CA LEU A 22 -12.06 -3.11 11.48
C LEU A 22 -12.99 -2.09 10.82
N HIS A 23 -14.31 -2.20 10.98
CA HIS A 23 -15.24 -1.17 10.51
C HIS A 23 -15.00 0.18 11.20
N PHE A 24 -14.86 0.19 12.53
CA PHE A 24 -14.58 1.44 13.27
C PHE A 24 -13.24 2.06 12.87
N ALA A 25 -12.19 1.24 12.71
CA ALA A 25 -10.90 1.69 12.22
C ALA A 25 -10.99 2.27 10.79
N GLY A 26 -11.76 1.63 9.91
CA GLY A 26 -12.01 2.10 8.55
C GLY A 26 -12.75 3.44 8.51
N ILE A 27 -13.81 3.61 9.31
CA ILE A 27 -14.55 4.87 9.42
C ILE A 27 -13.62 6.00 9.88
N SER A 28 -12.82 5.77 10.92
CA SER A 28 -11.83 6.75 11.41
C SER A 28 -10.86 7.18 10.31
N SER A 29 -10.35 6.21 9.54
CA SER A 29 -9.37 6.44 8.48
C SER A 29 -9.96 7.21 7.28
N ILE A 30 -11.21 6.93 6.90
CA ILE A 30 -11.92 7.67 5.85
C ILE A 30 -12.14 9.13 6.28
N LEU A 31 -12.65 9.35 7.50
CA LEU A 31 -12.88 10.70 8.03
C LEU A 31 -11.58 11.50 8.13
N GLY A 32 -10.50 10.87 8.62
CA GLY A 32 -9.16 11.45 8.63
C GLY A 32 -8.66 11.80 7.23
N SER A 33 -8.90 10.93 6.25
CA SER A 33 -8.50 11.16 4.85
C SER A 33 -9.22 12.35 4.21
N ILE A 34 -10.53 12.48 4.44
CA ILE A 34 -11.31 13.63 3.98
C ILE A 34 -10.78 14.92 4.62
N ASN A 35 -10.46 14.89 5.92
CA ASN A 35 -9.88 16.04 6.61
C ASN A 35 -8.53 16.46 6.00
N PHE A 36 -7.60 15.53 5.83
CA PHE A 36 -6.31 15.82 5.19
C PHE A 36 -6.45 16.30 3.75
N MET A 37 -7.32 15.67 2.95
CA MET A 37 -7.55 16.06 1.56
C MET A 37 -8.09 17.50 1.47
N SER A 38 -9.03 17.87 2.34
CA SER A 38 -9.55 19.25 2.39
C SER A 38 -8.49 20.26 2.87
N SER A 39 -7.64 19.86 3.82
CA SER A 39 -6.58 20.70 4.38
C SER A 39 -5.48 20.97 3.35
N ILE A 40 -5.04 19.94 2.62
CA ILE A 40 -4.02 20.08 1.56
C ILE A 40 -4.53 20.97 0.43
N LYS A 41 -5.81 20.85 0.04
CA LYS A 41 -6.45 21.71 -0.97
C LYS A 41 -6.50 23.20 -0.57
N LYS A 42 -6.62 23.51 0.72
CA LYS A 42 -6.63 24.90 1.21
C LYS A 42 -5.28 25.60 1.09
N VAL A 43 -4.20 24.85 0.92
CA VAL A 43 -2.90 25.45 0.66
C VAL A 43 -2.89 25.98 -0.79
N LYS A 44 -3.01 27.30 -0.94
CA LYS A 44 -3.05 27.96 -2.25
C LYS A 44 -1.73 27.75 -2.98
N PHE A 45 -1.73 26.94 -4.04
CA PHE A 45 -0.56 26.72 -4.87
C PHE A 45 -0.79 27.16 -6.32
N SER A 46 0.11 28.00 -6.83
CA SER A 46 0.39 28.07 -8.26
C SER A 46 1.16 26.81 -8.70
N PHE A 47 1.13 26.46 -9.98
CA PHE A 47 1.80 25.27 -10.51
C PHE A 47 3.32 25.21 -10.19
N LEU A 48 3.99 26.37 -10.12
CA LEU A 48 5.40 26.44 -9.69
C LEU A 48 5.61 26.09 -8.21
N LYS A 49 4.63 26.36 -7.35
CA LYS A 49 4.71 26.03 -5.92
C LYS A 49 4.45 24.55 -5.64
N ILE A 50 3.72 23.85 -6.52
CA ILE A 50 3.42 22.40 -6.43
C ILE A 50 4.70 21.56 -6.36
N ILE A 51 5.76 21.95 -7.08
CA ILE A 51 7.08 21.30 -7.05
C ILE A 51 7.88 21.66 -5.78
N ILE A 52 7.54 22.77 -5.12
CA ILE A 52 8.20 23.26 -3.90
C ILE A 52 7.58 22.60 -2.65
N ILE A 53 6.38 22.02 -2.78
CA ILE A 53 5.74 21.26 -1.70
C ILE A 53 6.64 20.10 -1.25
N SER A 54 6.77 19.93 0.06
CA SER A 54 7.48 18.80 0.64
C SER A 54 6.96 17.46 0.09
N LEU A 55 7.87 16.56 -0.28
CA LEU A 55 7.55 15.19 -0.69
C LEU A 55 6.71 14.44 0.37
N PHE A 56 6.80 14.87 1.64
CA PHE A 56 5.92 14.37 2.70
C PHE A 56 4.44 14.69 2.45
N ILE A 57 4.12 15.94 2.08
CA ILE A 57 2.73 16.33 1.80
C ILE A 57 2.21 15.58 0.55
N TRP A 58 3.05 15.37 -0.47
CA TRP A 58 2.72 14.52 -1.62
C TRP A 58 2.41 13.08 -1.21
N SER A 59 3.24 12.50 -0.34
CA SER A 59 2.98 11.15 0.15
C SER A 59 1.67 11.03 0.93
N ILE A 60 1.36 12.02 1.78
CA ILE A 60 0.10 12.05 2.54
C ILE A 60 -1.08 12.22 1.58
N PHE A 61 -0.98 13.09 0.57
CA PHE A 61 -2.03 13.30 -0.43
C PHE A 61 -2.39 12.00 -1.18
N ILE A 62 -1.40 11.23 -1.63
CA ILE A 62 -1.65 9.95 -2.29
C ILE A 62 -2.18 8.90 -1.30
N THR A 63 -1.66 8.88 -0.08
CA THR A 63 -2.15 7.98 0.99
C THR A 63 -3.63 8.19 1.27
N THR A 64 -4.08 9.43 1.39
CA THR A 64 -5.49 9.75 1.68
C THR A 64 -6.40 9.45 0.50
N PHE A 65 -5.90 9.64 -0.73
CA PHE A 65 -6.60 9.18 -1.94
C PHE A 65 -6.80 7.66 -1.93
N LEU A 66 -5.74 6.88 -1.65
CA LEU A 66 -5.82 5.42 -1.58
C LEU A 66 -6.80 4.96 -0.49
N LEU A 67 -6.77 5.55 0.69
CA LEU A 67 -7.67 5.21 1.80
C LEU A 67 -9.14 5.41 1.43
N ILE A 68 -9.48 6.53 0.78
CA ILE A 68 -10.86 6.81 0.33
C ILE A 68 -11.29 5.81 -0.75
N LEU A 69 -10.36 5.38 -1.61
CA LEU A 69 -10.64 4.43 -2.69
C LEU A 69 -10.80 2.99 -2.19
N SER A 70 -9.92 2.53 -1.30
CA SER A 70 -9.77 1.10 -0.97
C SER A 70 -10.62 0.66 0.22
N LEU A 71 -10.79 1.49 1.25
CA LEU A 71 -11.51 1.13 2.47
C LEU A 71 -13.00 0.79 2.26
N PRO A 72 -13.75 1.44 1.34
CA PRO A 72 -15.12 1.03 1.05
C PRO A 72 -15.23 -0.43 0.56
N VAL A 73 -14.23 -0.93 -0.16
CA VAL A 73 -14.18 -2.32 -0.65
C VAL A 73 -13.93 -3.29 0.51
N LEU A 74 -13.07 -2.93 1.46
CA LEU A 74 -12.92 -3.72 2.69
C LEU A 74 -14.22 -3.74 3.50
N ALA A 75 -14.86 -2.58 3.70
CA ALA A 75 -16.09 -2.48 4.49
C ALA A 75 -17.21 -3.34 3.88
N SER A 76 -17.37 -3.34 2.55
CA SER A 76 -18.34 -4.21 1.88
C SER A 76 -17.99 -5.69 2.05
N CYS A 77 -16.72 -6.07 1.87
CA CYS A 77 -16.21 -7.43 2.09
C CYS A 77 -16.51 -7.94 3.51
N LEU A 78 -16.20 -7.13 4.51
CA LEU A 78 -16.43 -7.45 5.92
C LEU A 78 -17.91 -7.51 6.27
N THR A 79 -18.75 -6.63 5.69
CA THR A 79 -20.20 -6.66 5.87
C THR A 79 -20.79 -7.94 5.28
N MET A 80 -20.40 -8.34 4.07
CA MET A 80 -20.83 -9.62 3.46
C MET A 80 -20.43 -10.82 4.33
N LEU A 81 -19.22 -10.79 4.90
CA LEU A 81 -18.76 -11.85 5.80
C LEU A 81 -19.58 -11.87 7.10
N LEU A 82 -19.93 -10.70 7.63
CA LEU A 82 -20.74 -10.54 8.83
C LEU A 82 -22.15 -11.10 8.61
N THR A 83 -22.77 -10.81 7.46
CA THR A 83 -24.11 -11.32 7.13
C THR A 83 -24.09 -12.83 6.88
N ASP A 84 -23.02 -13.38 6.29
CA ASP A 84 -22.87 -14.83 6.13
C ASP A 84 -22.78 -15.53 7.50
N LYS A 85 -22.17 -14.87 8.50
CA LYS A 85 -22.07 -15.41 9.87
C LYS A 85 -23.35 -15.27 10.68
N LEU A 86 -24.06 -14.14 10.58
CA LEU A 86 -25.14 -13.79 11.52
C LEU A 86 -26.55 -13.91 10.94
N LEU A 87 -26.70 -13.69 9.63
CA LEU A 87 -28.01 -13.60 8.98
C LEU A 87 -28.27 -14.75 8.00
N GLY A 88 -27.33 -15.69 7.89
CA GLY A 88 -27.47 -16.86 7.02
C GLY A 88 -27.41 -16.54 5.53
N THR A 89 -26.79 -15.41 5.14
CA THR A 89 -26.48 -15.17 3.72
C THR A 89 -25.39 -16.13 3.22
N SER A 90 -25.20 -16.19 1.91
CA SER A 90 -24.26 -17.12 1.27
C SER A 90 -23.35 -16.45 0.24
N PHE A 91 -22.80 -15.27 0.54
CA PHE A 91 -21.86 -14.59 -0.37
C PHE A 91 -20.58 -15.42 -0.62
N PHE A 92 -20.03 -16.01 0.45
CA PHE A 92 -18.78 -16.75 0.40
C PHE A 92 -18.95 -18.25 0.70
N ASN A 93 -20.16 -18.71 1.03
CA ASN A 93 -20.44 -20.12 1.30
C ASN A 93 -20.82 -20.88 0.01
N SER A 94 -19.96 -21.80 -0.41
CA SER A 94 -20.17 -22.61 -1.63
C SER A 94 -21.42 -23.48 -1.60
N VAL A 95 -21.84 -23.96 -0.42
CA VAL A 95 -23.06 -24.77 -0.28
C VAL A 95 -24.31 -23.95 -0.65
N GLY A 96 -24.28 -22.64 -0.40
CA GLY A 96 -25.35 -21.70 -0.75
C GLY A 96 -25.11 -20.95 -2.07
N GLY A 97 -24.18 -21.42 -2.92
CA GLY A 97 -23.86 -20.81 -4.22
C GLY A 97 -22.84 -19.67 -4.20
N GLY A 98 -22.29 -19.32 -3.04
CA GLY A 98 -21.24 -18.31 -2.88
C GLY A 98 -19.85 -18.78 -3.30
N ASN A 99 -18.87 -17.86 -3.29
CA ASN A 99 -17.51 -18.18 -3.66
C ASN A 99 -16.48 -17.59 -2.67
N PRO A 100 -15.73 -18.41 -1.91
CA PRO A 100 -14.66 -17.93 -1.03
C PRO A 100 -13.55 -17.12 -1.74
N ILE A 101 -13.28 -17.38 -3.03
CA ILE A 101 -12.27 -16.65 -3.81
C ILE A 101 -12.71 -15.19 -4.03
N MET A 102 -14.02 -14.91 -4.06
CA MET A 102 -14.54 -13.54 -4.10
C MET A 102 -14.09 -12.74 -2.87
N PHE A 103 -14.07 -13.37 -1.69
CA PHE A 103 -13.54 -12.72 -0.48
C PHE A 103 -12.08 -12.31 -0.68
N GLN A 104 -11.26 -13.20 -1.24
CA GLN A 104 -9.84 -12.92 -1.47
C GLN A 104 -9.63 -11.75 -2.42
N HIS A 105 -10.37 -11.68 -3.53
CA HIS A 105 -10.29 -10.53 -4.45
C HIS A 105 -10.65 -9.22 -3.76
N LEU A 106 -11.77 -9.17 -3.03
CA LEU A 106 -12.21 -7.95 -2.35
C LEU A 106 -11.25 -7.55 -1.23
N PHE A 107 -10.79 -8.52 -0.44
CA PHE A 107 -9.86 -8.28 0.64
C PHE A 107 -8.52 -7.79 0.13
N TRP A 108 -7.94 -8.41 -0.90
CA TRP A 108 -6.65 -8.00 -1.44
C TRP A 108 -6.72 -6.73 -2.28
N PHE A 109 -7.85 -6.45 -2.94
CA PHE A 109 -8.08 -5.15 -3.57
C PHE A 109 -7.92 -4.00 -2.57
N PHE A 110 -8.28 -4.22 -1.31
CA PHE A 110 -7.91 -3.33 -0.21
C PHE A 110 -6.47 -3.55 0.28
N GLY A 111 -6.10 -4.80 0.55
CA GLY A 111 -4.89 -5.13 1.30
C GLY A 111 -3.60 -4.72 0.59
N HIS A 112 -3.58 -4.75 -0.75
CA HIS A 112 -2.40 -4.31 -1.48
C HIS A 112 -2.23 -2.77 -1.49
N PRO A 113 -3.27 -1.96 -1.77
CA PRO A 113 -3.21 -0.53 -1.48
C PRO A 113 -2.86 -0.18 -0.03
N GLU A 114 -3.30 -0.97 0.96
CA GLU A 114 -3.00 -0.74 2.38
C GLU A 114 -1.50 -0.78 2.69
N VAL A 115 -0.75 -1.73 2.12
CA VAL A 115 0.71 -1.74 2.32
C VAL A 115 1.39 -0.50 1.72
N TYR A 116 0.80 0.10 0.67
CA TYR A 116 1.27 1.39 0.14
C TYR A 116 0.86 2.58 1.00
N ILE A 117 -0.33 2.55 1.58
CA ILE A 117 -0.80 3.53 2.57
C ILE A 117 0.18 3.60 3.75
N LEU A 118 0.74 2.47 4.17
CA LEU A 118 1.74 2.41 5.25
C LEU A 118 3.12 2.95 4.81
N ILE A 119 3.60 2.59 3.62
CA ILE A 119 4.98 2.92 3.21
C ILE A 119 5.13 4.33 2.61
N LEU A 120 4.10 4.88 1.96
CA LEU A 120 4.19 6.19 1.30
C LEU A 120 4.54 7.31 2.28
N PRO A 121 3.88 7.47 3.45
CA PRO A 121 4.25 8.47 4.44
C PRO A 121 5.66 8.27 4.97
N ALA A 122 6.08 7.02 5.19
CA ALA A 122 7.45 6.70 5.59
C ALA A 122 8.47 7.19 4.55
N PHE A 123 8.20 7.00 3.26
CA PHE A 123 9.03 7.58 2.21
C PHE A 123 9.09 9.10 2.24
N GLY A 124 7.98 9.76 2.58
CA GLY A 124 7.93 11.20 2.79
C GLY A 124 8.86 11.65 3.93
N ILE A 125 8.82 10.94 5.05
CA ILE A 125 9.69 11.17 6.21
C ILE A 125 11.16 10.95 5.85
N ILE A 126 11.49 9.85 5.16
CA ILE A 126 12.87 9.57 4.73
C ILE A 126 13.37 10.66 3.78
N SER A 127 12.55 11.11 2.84
CA SER A 127 12.92 12.20 1.93
C SER A 127 13.22 13.50 2.69
N PHE A 128 12.41 13.83 3.70
CA PHE A 128 12.63 15.01 4.56
C PHE A 128 13.90 14.85 5.42
N SER A 129 14.11 13.68 6.00
CA SER A 129 15.29 13.36 6.82
C SER A 129 16.58 13.42 6.01
N VAL A 130 16.58 12.88 4.79
CA VAL A 130 17.70 12.95 3.83
C VAL A 130 18.04 14.39 3.46
N LEU A 131 17.02 15.24 3.23
CA LEU A 131 17.24 16.67 3.01
C LEU A 131 17.89 17.34 4.23
N LYS A 132 17.39 17.03 5.42
CA LYS A 132 17.90 17.60 6.67
C LYS A 132 19.37 17.26 6.91
N ILE A 133 19.78 16.01 6.69
CA ILE A 133 21.18 15.61 6.90
C ILE A 133 22.12 16.08 5.79
N SER A 134 21.62 16.24 4.57
CA SER A 134 22.44 16.71 3.44
C SER A 134 22.54 18.23 3.37
N GLY A 135 21.69 18.97 4.08
CA GLY A 135 21.64 20.44 4.01
C GLY A 135 21.22 20.99 2.64
N LYS A 136 20.77 20.13 1.71
CA LYS A 136 20.32 20.54 0.37
C LYS A 136 18.91 21.11 0.44
N ASN A 137 18.64 22.10 -0.42
CA ASN A 137 17.30 22.71 -0.52
C ASN A 137 16.27 21.78 -1.18
N LYS A 138 16.72 20.81 -1.98
CA LYS A 138 15.87 19.86 -2.73
C LYS A 138 16.56 18.50 -2.85
N THR A 139 15.75 17.45 -2.93
CA THR A 139 16.25 16.11 -3.25
C THR A 139 16.69 16.06 -4.72
N PHE A 140 17.53 15.09 -5.05
CA PHE A 140 17.91 14.83 -6.43
C PHE A 140 16.69 14.42 -7.27
N GLY A 141 16.38 15.14 -8.35
CA GLY A 141 15.23 14.83 -9.21
C GLY A 141 13.86 14.91 -8.51
N PRO A 142 13.47 16.06 -7.93
CA PRO A 142 12.25 16.18 -7.13
C PRO A 142 10.98 15.88 -7.92
N VAL A 143 10.94 16.24 -9.21
CA VAL A 143 9.83 15.93 -10.12
C VAL A 143 9.71 14.42 -10.34
N GLY A 144 10.84 13.72 -10.54
CA GLY A 144 10.87 12.26 -10.66
C GLY A 144 10.37 11.56 -9.39
N MET A 145 10.70 12.09 -8.20
CA MET A 145 10.19 11.56 -6.94
C MET A 145 8.67 11.76 -6.79
N ILE A 146 8.13 12.90 -7.23
CA ILE A 146 6.68 13.15 -7.22
C ILE A 146 5.98 12.12 -8.13
N PHE A 147 6.44 11.98 -9.39
CA PHE A 147 5.88 10.99 -10.30
C PHE A 147 6.02 9.56 -9.79
N ALA A 148 7.12 9.23 -9.10
CA ALA A 148 7.28 7.93 -8.47
C ALA A 148 6.23 7.68 -7.37
N ILE A 149 5.92 8.68 -6.52
CA ILE A 149 4.86 8.56 -5.50
C ILE A 149 3.50 8.31 -6.18
N PHE A 150 3.17 9.07 -7.22
CA PHE A 150 1.93 8.88 -7.98
C PHE A 150 1.86 7.49 -8.63
N SER A 151 2.93 7.07 -9.29
CA SER A 151 3.00 5.77 -9.96
C SER A 151 2.86 4.60 -8.98
N ILE A 152 3.51 4.67 -7.82
CA ILE A 152 3.36 3.65 -6.77
C ILE A 152 1.90 3.56 -6.31
N GLY A 153 1.26 4.70 -6.05
CA GLY A 153 -0.14 4.72 -5.64
C GLY A 153 -1.09 4.15 -6.69
N LEU A 154 -0.99 4.62 -7.95
CA LEU A 154 -1.90 4.19 -9.02
C LEU A 154 -1.70 2.72 -9.40
N VAL A 155 -0.46 2.30 -9.65
CA VAL A 155 -0.17 0.91 -10.03
C VAL A 155 -0.46 -0.03 -8.86
N GLY A 156 -0.30 0.43 -7.62
CA GLY A 156 -0.68 -0.34 -6.44
C GLY A 156 -2.15 -0.76 -6.37
N CYS A 157 -3.05 0.00 -6.99
CA CYS A 157 -4.46 -0.40 -7.10
C CYS A 157 -4.72 -1.47 -8.18
N LEU A 158 -3.72 -1.81 -9.00
CA LEU A 158 -3.87 -2.67 -10.18
C LEU A 158 -3.22 -4.05 -10.01
N VAL A 159 -2.57 -4.32 -8.87
CA VAL A 159 -1.70 -5.50 -8.70
C VAL A 159 -2.15 -6.47 -7.62
N TRP A 160 -3.32 -6.25 -7.01
CA TRP A 160 -3.71 -6.98 -5.80
C TRP A 160 -3.70 -8.50 -5.91
N ALA A 161 -3.99 -9.04 -7.09
CA ALA A 161 -4.13 -10.48 -7.26
C ALA A 161 -2.80 -11.25 -7.30
N HIS A 162 -1.64 -10.59 -7.18
CA HIS A 162 -0.40 -11.34 -6.92
C HIS A 162 -0.43 -12.07 -5.58
N HIS A 163 -1.29 -11.66 -4.64
CA HIS A 163 -1.52 -12.41 -3.40
C HIS A 163 -2.39 -13.67 -3.60
N MET A 164 -2.73 -13.98 -4.85
CA MET A 164 -3.70 -15.02 -5.21
C MET A 164 -3.15 -15.95 -6.30
N PHE A 165 -1.84 -15.98 -6.57
CA PHE A 165 -1.29 -16.77 -7.68
C PHE A 165 -1.60 -18.28 -7.61
N VAL A 166 -1.81 -18.80 -6.41
CA VAL A 166 -2.10 -20.22 -6.15
C VAL A 166 -3.59 -20.56 -6.07
N VAL A 167 -4.51 -19.60 -6.28
CA VAL A 167 -5.96 -19.87 -6.22
C VAL A 167 -6.53 -20.49 -7.49
N GLY A 168 -5.69 -20.72 -8.50
CA GLY A 168 -6.10 -21.29 -9.79
C GLY A 168 -6.59 -20.27 -10.83
N MET A 169 -6.09 -19.02 -10.78
CA MET A 169 -6.33 -18.04 -11.86
C MET A 169 -5.74 -18.52 -13.20
N ASP A 170 -6.35 -18.07 -14.30
CA ASP A 170 -5.87 -18.34 -15.65
C ASP A 170 -4.45 -17.77 -15.87
N ILE A 171 -3.75 -18.32 -16.86
CA ILE A 171 -2.34 -18.00 -17.10
C ILE A 171 -2.14 -16.54 -17.52
N ASP A 172 -3.07 -15.99 -18.31
CA ASP A 172 -2.97 -14.62 -18.82
C ASP A 172 -3.14 -13.61 -17.69
N SER A 173 -4.12 -13.84 -16.79
CA SER A 173 -4.27 -13.05 -15.56
C SER A 173 -3.00 -13.09 -14.70
N ARG A 174 -2.40 -14.28 -14.48
CA ARG A 174 -1.17 -14.38 -13.68
C ARG A 174 0.01 -13.64 -14.32
N ILE A 175 0.16 -13.73 -15.64
CA ILE A 175 1.20 -12.99 -16.39
C ILE A 175 0.97 -11.49 -16.27
N TYR A 176 -0.28 -11.02 -16.40
CA TYR A 176 -0.63 -9.62 -16.19
C TYR A 176 -0.23 -9.15 -14.79
N TYR A 177 -0.68 -9.83 -13.74
CA TYR A 177 -0.38 -9.42 -12.36
C TYR A 177 1.11 -9.51 -12.02
N MET A 178 1.82 -10.52 -12.52
CA MET A 178 3.29 -10.59 -12.42
C MET A 178 3.95 -9.36 -13.04
N SER A 179 3.64 -9.08 -14.31
CA SER A 179 4.27 -7.97 -15.05
C SER A 179 3.94 -6.60 -14.42
N ALA A 180 2.68 -6.37 -14.07
CA ALA A 180 2.25 -5.14 -13.41
C ALA A 180 2.91 -4.94 -12.04
N THR A 181 3.07 -6.02 -11.26
CA THR A 181 3.75 -5.95 -9.94
C THR A 181 5.23 -5.62 -10.10
N MET A 182 5.92 -6.25 -11.04
CA MET A 182 7.35 -5.98 -11.30
C MET A 182 7.60 -4.52 -11.73
N ILE A 183 6.66 -3.91 -12.46
CA ILE A 183 6.76 -2.49 -12.88
C ILE A 183 6.87 -1.55 -11.68
N ILE A 184 6.29 -1.88 -10.52
CA ILE A 184 6.35 -1.02 -9.32
C ILE A 184 7.79 -0.86 -8.79
N ALA A 185 8.71 -1.79 -9.11
CA ALA A 185 10.11 -1.64 -8.74
C ALA A 185 10.79 -0.44 -9.42
N VAL A 186 10.31 0.00 -10.59
CA VAL A 186 10.87 1.17 -11.29
C VAL A 186 10.70 2.48 -10.50
N PRO A 187 9.47 2.93 -10.17
CA PRO A 187 9.30 4.15 -9.37
C PRO A 187 9.88 4.01 -7.96
N THR A 188 9.88 2.81 -7.39
CA THR A 188 10.52 2.55 -6.10
C THR A 188 12.04 2.74 -6.17
N GLY A 189 12.67 2.21 -7.22
CA GLY A 189 14.09 2.38 -7.51
C GLY A 189 14.47 3.85 -7.71
N ILE A 190 13.67 4.62 -8.45
CA ILE A 190 13.88 6.07 -8.64
C ILE A 190 14.02 6.79 -7.28
N LYS A 191 13.19 6.43 -6.30
CA LYS A 191 13.25 7.04 -4.96
C LYS A 191 14.50 6.63 -4.19
N VAL A 192 14.84 5.35 -4.20
CA VAL A 192 16.07 4.84 -3.57
C VAL A 192 17.31 5.54 -4.13
N TYR A 193 17.44 5.57 -5.46
CA TYR A 193 18.56 6.25 -6.13
C TYR A 193 18.57 7.75 -5.84
N SER A 194 17.40 8.39 -5.83
CA SER A 194 17.30 9.81 -5.48
C SER A 194 17.80 10.09 -4.06
N TRP A 195 17.46 9.26 -3.07
CA TRP A 195 17.98 9.43 -1.71
C TRP A 195 19.50 9.29 -1.67
N LEU A 196 20.06 8.25 -2.31
CA LEU A 196 21.51 8.03 -2.36
C LEU A 196 22.25 9.21 -3.03
N LEU A 197 21.75 9.70 -4.17
CA LEU A 197 22.33 10.86 -4.86
C LEU A 197 22.16 12.16 -4.08
N THR A 198 21.09 12.28 -3.28
CA THR A 198 20.90 13.44 -2.39
C THR A 198 21.93 13.42 -1.25
N ILE A 199 22.27 12.25 -0.72
CA ILE A 199 23.30 12.08 0.33
C ILE A 199 24.72 12.30 -0.24
N ASN A 200 24.95 11.93 -1.50
CA ASN A 200 26.28 12.02 -2.12
C ASN A 200 26.85 13.45 -2.14
N GLY A 201 28.16 13.55 -1.91
CA GLY A 201 28.95 14.78 -1.99
C GLY A 201 28.88 15.69 -0.74
N PHE A 202 28.39 15.19 0.39
CA PHE A 202 28.31 15.96 1.65
C PHE A 202 29.11 15.31 2.79
N PHE A 203 29.57 16.15 3.72
CA PHE A 203 30.16 15.70 4.98
C PHE A 203 29.08 15.11 5.87
N LEU A 204 29.09 13.78 5.99
CA LEU A 204 28.09 13.06 6.77
C LEU A 204 28.47 13.10 8.25
N VAL A 205 27.60 13.71 9.05
CA VAL A 205 27.67 13.62 10.50
C VAL A 205 27.00 12.32 10.93
N PHE A 206 27.80 11.40 11.48
CA PHE A 206 27.31 10.14 12.04
C PHE A 206 26.41 10.42 13.25
N SER A 207 25.11 10.46 13.00
CA SER A 207 24.05 10.70 13.97
C SER A 207 23.07 9.53 13.97
N SER A 208 22.25 9.41 15.02
CA SER A 208 21.17 8.40 15.05
C SER A 208 20.28 8.48 13.81
N LEU A 209 19.96 9.70 13.35
CA LEU A 209 19.17 9.92 12.14
C LEU A 209 19.86 9.38 10.88
N PHE A 210 21.17 9.59 10.74
CA PHE A 210 21.94 9.07 9.63
C PHE A 210 21.89 7.53 9.58
N PHE A 211 22.13 6.87 10.71
CA PHE A 211 22.06 5.41 10.79
C PHE A 211 20.66 4.87 10.48
N TRP A 212 19.61 5.54 10.94
CA TRP A 212 18.23 5.18 10.61
C TRP A 212 17.94 5.29 9.10
N ILE A 213 18.40 6.35 8.45
CA ILE A 213 18.23 6.53 6.99
C ILE A 213 18.97 5.41 6.23
N CYS A 214 20.23 5.15 6.56
CA CYS A 214 21.01 4.10 5.90
C CYS A 214 20.39 2.71 6.15
N GLY A 215 19.99 2.42 7.38
CA GLY A 215 19.30 1.18 7.74
C GLY A 215 17.97 1.02 7.02
N PHE A 216 17.17 2.08 6.92
CA PHE A 216 15.94 2.08 6.14
C PHE A 216 16.23 1.78 4.66
N ILE A 217 17.13 2.52 4.02
CA ILE A 217 17.43 2.34 2.59
C ILE A 217 17.93 0.91 2.32
N PHE A 218 18.81 0.38 3.16
CA PHE A 218 19.34 -0.97 3.02
C PHE A 218 18.26 -2.05 3.23
N MET A 219 17.55 -2.02 4.35
CA MET A 219 16.54 -3.05 4.65
C MET A 219 15.35 -2.99 3.67
N PHE A 220 14.94 -1.78 3.28
CA PHE A 220 13.88 -1.59 2.30
C PHE A 220 14.28 -2.10 0.92
N THR A 221 15.53 -1.89 0.49
CA THR A 221 16.01 -2.42 -0.79
C THR A 221 16.12 -3.94 -0.78
N MET A 222 16.65 -4.54 0.29
CA MET A 222 16.70 -6.00 0.44
C MET A 222 15.31 -6.62 0.42
N GLY A 223 14.36 -6.08 1.19
CA GLY A 223 12.97 -6.54 1.18
C GLY A 223 12.27 -6.32 -0.17
N GLY A 224 12.60 -5.24 -0.88
CA GLY A 224 12.09 -5.00 -2.23
C GLY A 224 12.60 -6.01 -3.26
N LEU A 225 13.87 -6.43 -3.16
CA LEU A 225 14.45 -7.45 -4.03
C LEU A 225 13.82 -8.83 -3.80
N THR A 226 13.58 -9.22 -2.54
CA THR A 226 12.85 -10.47 -2.26
C THR A 226 11.39 -10.39 -2.72
N GLY A 227 10.75 -9.21 -2.60
CA GLY A 227 9.42 -8.97 -3.18
C GLY A 227 9.37 -9.13 -4.69
N LEU A 228 10.42 -8.73 -5.43
CA LEU A 228 10.52 -8.98 -6.87
C LEU A 228 10.60 -10.48 -7.19
N VAL A 229 11.29 -11.27 -6.37
CA VAL A 229 11.30 -12.74 -6.51
C VAL A 229 9.88 -13.30 -6.31
N LEU A 230 9.17 -12.87 -5.26
CA LEU A 230 7.79 -13.30 -4.98
C LEU A 230 6.77 -12.79 -6.01
N SER A 231 7.06 -11.68 -6.70
CA SER A 231 6.17 -11.20 -7.77
C SER A 231 6.11 -12.14 -8.99
N ASN A 232 7.06 -13.09 -9.09
CA ASN A 232 7.10 -14.06 -10.18
C ASN A 232 6.14 -15.22 -9.91
N MET A 233 5.11 -15.35 -10.75
CA MET A 233 4.08 -16.38 -10.58
C MET A 233 4.59 -17.83 -10.68
N ILE A 234 5.75 -18.09 -11.31
CA ILE A 234 6.37 -19.43 -11.33
C ILE A 234 6.98 -19.74 -9.97
N LEU A 235 7.70 -18.77 -9.41
CA LEU A 235 8.41 -18.94 -8.15
C LEU A 235 7.43 -18.96 -6.98
N ASP A 236 6.40 -18.12 -7.02
CA ASP A 236 5.40 -18.00 -5.96
C ASP A 236 4.62 -19.31 -5.76
N VAL A 237 4.42 -20.15 -6.79
CA VAL A 237 3.83 -21.49 -6.62
C VAL A 237 4.54 -22.32 -5.54
N ASN A 238 5.85 -22.15 -5.38
CA ASN A 238 6.64 -22.86 -4.37
C ASN A 238 6.89 -22.04 -3.09
N LEU A 239 6.61 -20.74 -3.10
CA LEU A 239 6.99 -19.79 -2.04
C LEU A 239 5.80 -19.10 -1.34
N HIS A 240 4.57 -19.34 -1.82
CA HIS A 240 3.33 -18.72 -1.34
C HIS A 240 3.00 -19.02 0.14
#